data_AF-A0A356TDC2-F1
#
_entry.id   AF-A0A356TDC2-F1
#
_cell.length_a   1.000
_cell.length_b   1.000
_cell.length_c   1.000
_cell.angle_alpha   90.00
_cell.angle_beta   90.00
_cell.angle_gamma   90.00
#
_symmetry.space_group_name_H-M   'P 1'
#
loop_
_entity.id
_entity.type
_entity.pdbx_description
1 polymer ?
#
loop_
_entity_poly.entity_id
_entity_poly.type
_entity_poly.pdbx_seq_one_letter_code
_entity_poly.pdbx_strand_id
1 'polypeptide(L)'
;AHLAAVEAQNLGAPAELERSDGGTMARLESCDEPCATRGACTLRGGRCVATSAESCRESQLCGDDGMCSLVDERCEPASDADCAASEACAARGECSFDPTWKDCAVLGPEDCAASRRCREESLGCEFREIERDDVHGRAQVNRDCHGATDATCATSRECASDGRCAARTTDGEVSCAATRPAHCRDSEACAVFGACTARNGRCFPGSEDDCRASQVCSRLLLCELHRGIDGLGLSCAPRQPGESADTADDLVARLEVVMAADAVQSFFGEPDIVGLVDGASNLGCELEHDGIRSFTRCPTSHYYRLVSGDLIRLDYSPRGVLREWVVGVPSPLGRAN
;
A
#
# COMPACT_ATOMS: atom_id res chain seq x y z
N ALA A 1 -31.08 4.58 14.14
CA ALA A 1 -30.01 3.82 13.47
C ALA A 1 -28.71 3.95 14.26
N HIS A 2 -28.18 5.17 14.49
CA HIS A 2 -27.01 5.40 15.35
C HIS A 2 -27.21 4.90 16.79
N LEU A 3 -28.34 5.25 17.42
CA LEU A 3 -28.69 4.76 18.77
C LEU A 3 -28.69 3.22 18.85
N ALA A 4 -29.16 2.54 17.79
CA ALA A 4 -29.17 1.08 17.70
C ALA A 4 -27.77 0.48 17.45
N ALA A 5 -26.86 1.22 16.80
CA ALA A 5 -25.47 0.81 16.58
C ALA A 5 -24.61 0.99 17.83
N VAL A 6 -24.84 2.04 18.61
CA VAL A 6 -24.22 2.27 19.92
C VAL A 6 -24.78 1.28 20.95
N GLU A 7 -26.09 1.02 20.93
CA GLU A 7 -26.72 -0.05 21.72
C GLU A 7 -26.17 -1.44 21.38
N ALA A 8 -25.91 -1.74 20.11
CA ALA A 8 -25.32 -3.02 19.70
C ALA A 8 -23.87 -3.18 20.15
N GLN A 9 -23.09 -2.10 20.20
CA GLN A 9 -21.71 -2.11 20.69
C GLN A 9 -21.63 -2.26 22.21
N ASN A 10 -22.58 -1.69 22.97
CA ASN A 10 -22.54 -1.65 24.43
C ASN A 10 -23.33 -2.73 25.17
N LEU A 11 -24.41 -3.26 24.62
CA LEU A 11 -25.26 -4.19 25.37
C LEU A 11 -24.73 -5.62 25.35
N GLY A 12 -23.87 -5.97 24.39
CA GLY A 12 -23.96 -7.33 23.84
C GLY A 12 -25.38 -7.59 23.33
N ALA A 13 -25.56 -8.52 22.41
CA ALA A 13 -26.92 -8.95 22.12
C ALA A 13 -27.59 -9.38 23.44
N PRO A 14 -28.85 -8.98 23.76
CA PRO A 14 -29.66 -9.83 24.64
C PRO A 14 -29.56 -11.25 24.07
N ALA A 15 -29.69 -12.27 24.92
CA ALA A 15 -29.67 -13.67 24.48
C ALA A 15 -30.83 -13.96 23.49
N GLU A 16 -30.68 -13.51 22.25
CA GLU A 16 -31.47 -13.76 21.06
C GLU A 16 -30.54 -13.50 19.87
N LEU A 17 -29.96 -14.62 19.43
CA LEU A 17 -29.54 -14.91 18.06
C LEU A 17 -28.28 -14.20 17.52
N GLU A 18 -27.12 -14.59 18.04
CA GLU A 18 -26.05 -14.91 17.09
C GLU A 18 -26.38 -16.26 16.46
N ARG A 19 -26.80 -16.25 15.19
CA ARG A 19 -26.89 -17.47 14.39
C ARG A 19 -25.47 -17.94 14.12
N SER A 20 -24.95 -18.78 15.01
CA SER A 20 -24.00 -19.79 14.59
C SER A 20 -24.77 -20.85 13.79
N ASP A 21 -24.14 -21.34 12.72
CA ASP A 21 -24.64 -22.45 11.92
C ASP A 21 -24.97 -23.65 12.82
N GLY A 22 -26.25 -23.82 13.16
CA GLY A 22 -26.74 -24.99 13.91
C GLY A 22 -27.23 -24.73 15.34
N GLY A 23 -28.28 -23.93 15.50
CA GLY A 23 -29.44 -24.30 16.33
C GLY A 23 -29.24 -24.61 17.82
N THR A 24 -28.26 -24.04 18.53
CA THR A 24 -28.22 -24.05 20.00
C THR A 24 -27.93 -22.66 20.54
N MET A 25 -28.79 -22.14 21.41
CA MET A 25 -28.53 -20.89 22.14
C MET A 25 -27.38 -21.13 23.11
N ALA A 26 -26.18 -20.68 22.75
CA ALA A 26 -25.03 -20.72 23.65
C ALA A 26 -25.31 -19.79 24.84
N ARG A 27 -25.33 -20.36 26.04
CA ARG A 27 -25.39 -19.61 27.30
C ARG A 27 -24.00 -18.99 27.50
N LEU A 28 -23.88 -17.68 27.75
CA LEU A 28 -22.57 -17.11 28.09
C LEU A 28 -22.01 -17.83 29.31
N GLU A 29 -20.89 -18.53 29.14
CA GLU A 29 -20.25 -19.33 30.19
C GLU A 29 -19.21 -18.52 30.98
N SER A 30 -18.66 -17.44 30.41
CA SER A 30 -17.78 -16.49 31.09
C SER A 30 -17.95 -15.07 30.55
N CYS A 31 -17.41 -14.09 31.29
CA CYS A 31 -17.42 -12.67 30.91
C CYS A 31 -16.02 -12.15 30.55
N ASP A 32 -15.07 -13.02 30.24
CA ASP A 32 -13.67 -12.60 30.06
C ASP A 32 -13.49 -11.62 28.88
N GLU A 33 -14.10 -11.90 27.72
CA GLU A 33 -14.05 -11.01 26.56
C GLU A 33 -14.89 -9.73 26.76
N PRO A 34 -16.17 -9.78 27.19
CA PRO A 34 -16.93 -8.57 27.51
C PRO A 34 -16.29 -7.70 28.61
N CYS A 35 -15.55 -8.31 29.54
CA CYS A 35 -14.80 -7.59 30.57
C CYS A 35 -13.66 -6.78 29.94
N ALA A 36 -12.82 -7.42 29.12
CA ALA A 36 -11.69 -6.76 28.48
C ALA A 36 -12.15 -5.68 27.48
N THR A 37 -13.17 -5.97 26.69
CA THR A 37 -13.62 -5.08 25.62
C THR A 37 -14.47 -3.93 26.18
N ARG A 38 -15.43 -4.22 27.07
CA ARG A 38 -16.50 -3.27 27.48
C ARG A 38 -16.62 -3.05 28.99
N GLY A 39 -15.69 -3.58 29.79
CA GLY A 39 -15.75 -3.48 31.25
C GLY A 39 -16.87 -4.31 31.90
N ALA A 40 -17.55 -5.16 31.12
CA ALA A 40 -18.69 -5.95 31.56
C ALA A 40 -18.25 -7.28 32.19
N CYS A 41 -17.71 -7.22 33.41
CA CYS A 41 -17.02 -8.36 34.02
C CYS A 41 -17.93 -9.32 34.83
N THR A 42 -19.20 -8.98 35.05
CA THR A 42 -20.07 -9.74 35.97
C THR A 42 -21.23 -10.40 35.23
N LEU A 43 -21.36 -11.73 35.35
CA LEU A 43 -22.51 -12.47 34.80
C LEU A 43 -23.75 -12.27 35.69
N ARG A 44 -24.76 -11.54 35.18
CA ARG A 44 -26.08 -11.38 35.82
C ARG A 44 -27.20 -11.72 34.84
N GLY A 45 -28.08 -12.63 35.23
CA GLY A 45 -29.26 -12.96 34.42
C GLY A 45 -28.94 -13.45 32.99
N GLY A 46 -27.78 -14.09 32.80
CA GLY A 46 -27.35 -14.58 31.48
C GLY A 46 -26.67 -13.55 30.58
N ARG A 47 -26.40 -12.33 31.08
CA ARG A 47 -25.62 -11.29 30.40
C ARG A 47 -24.45 -10.83 31.26
N CYS A 48 -23.40 -10.37 30.59
CA CYS A 48 -22.27 -9.73 31.25
C CYS A 48 -22.58 -8.24 31.42
N VAL A 49 -22.40 -7.71 32.62
CA VAL A 49 -22.69 -6.33 32.97
C VAL A 49 -21.50 -5.67 33.67
N ALA A 50 -21.38 -4.36 33.49
CA ALA A 50 -20.43 -3.55 34.24
C ALA A 50 -20.99 -3.32 35.65
N THR A 51 -20.13 -3.45 36.66
CA THR A 51 -20.53 -3.27 38.07
C THR A 51 -19.57 -2.38 38.85
N SER A 52 -18.51 -1.91 38.20
CA SER A 52 -17.55 -0.97 38.76
C SER A 52 -17.11 0.03 37.70
N ALA A 53 -16.85 1.27 38.11
CA ALA A 53 -16.26 2.29 37.24
C ALA A 53 -14.78 2.01 36.93
N GLU A 54 -14.14 1.11 37.68
CA GLU A 54 -12.77 0.67 37.38
C GLU A 54 -12.74 -0.24 36.16
N SER A 55 -13.64 -1.21 36.08
CA SER A 55 -13.77 -2.09 34.91
C SER A 55 -14.08 -1.31 33.63
N CYS A 56 -14.87 -0.23 33.71
CA CYS A 56 -15.08 0.65 32.56
C CYS A 56 -13.80 1.36 32.12
N ARG A 57 -13.05 1.94 33.06
CA ARG A 57 -11.80 2.65 32.76
C ARG A 57 -10.69 1.75 32.21
N GLU A 58 -10.70 0.48 32.57
CA GLU A 58 -9.73 -0.52 32.07
C GLU A 58 -10.15 -1.18 30.75
N SER A 59 -11.36 -0.90 30.27
CA SER A 59 -11.90 -1.50 29.06
C SER A 59 -11.32 -0.88 27.79
N GLN A 60 -11.28 -1.67 26.71
CA GLN A 60 -10.87 -1.17 25.39
C GLN A 60 -11.77 -0.02 24.92
N LEU A 61 -13.09 -0.13 25.09
CA LEU A 61 -14.04 0.93 24.70
C LEU A 61 -13.84 2.25 25.45
N CYS A 62 -13.27 2.25 26.66
CA CYS A 62 -12.85 3.50 27.30
C CYS A 62 -11.69 4.16 26.55
N GLY A 63 -10.67 3.37 26.18
CA GLY A 63 -9.53 3.88 25.43
C GLY A 63 -9.87 4.29 24.00
N ASP A 64 -10.72 3.53 23.31
CA ASP A 64 -11.03 3.75 21.91
C ASP A 64 -12.10 4.84 21.72
N ASP A 65 -13.19 4.77 22.50
CA ASP A 65 -14.41 5.57 22.29
C ASP A 65 -14.83 6.43 23.50
N GLY A 66 -14.06 6.43 24.60
CA GLY A 66 -14.36 7.25 25.78
C GLY A 66 -15.48 6.69 26.67
N MET A 67 -15.80 5.40 26.57
CA MET A 67 -16.82 4.74 27.40
C MET A 67 -16.28 4.38 28.80
N CYS A 68 -15.84 5.39 29.54
CA CYS A 68 -15.06 5.21 30.77
C CYS A 68 -15.90 5.21 32.05
N SER A 69 -17.17 5.62 31.98
CA SER A 69 -18.01 5.83 33.16
C SER A 69 -19.05 4.72 33.33
N LEU A 70 -19.22 4.24 34.57
CA LEU A 70 -20.29 3.29 34.90
C LEU A 70 -21.62 4.04 34.99
N VAL A 71 -22.51 3.82 34.03
CA VAL A 71 -23.88 4.32 34.01
C VAL A 71 -24.81 3.11 34.04
N ASP A 72 -25.57 2.99 35.14
CA ASP A 72 -26.37 1.81 35.47
C ASP A 72 -25.53 0.51 35.50
N GLU A 73 -25.69 -0.35 34.50
CA GLU A 73 -25.01 -1.64 34.35
C GLU A 73 -24.07 -1.66 33.12
N ARG A 74 -23.71 -0.49 32.58
CA ARG A 74 -22.97 -0.31 31.33
C ARG A 74 -21.84 0.71 31.48
N CYS A 75 -20.88 0.59 30.58
CA CYS A 75 -19.86 1.60 30.40
C CYS A 75 -20.33 2.56 29.29
N GLU A 76 -20.44 3.84 29.63
CA GLU A 76 -20.91 4.92 28.76
C GLU A 76 -19.99 6.14 28.98
N PRO A 77 -19.87 7.05 28.00
CA PRO A 77 -19.31 8.36 28.29
C PRO A 77 -20.28 9.12 29.19
N ALA A 78 -19.76 9.84 30.19
CA ALA A 78 -20.59 10.68 31.08
C ALA A 78 -20.04 12.10 31.22
N SER A 79 -18.92 12.41 30.56
CA SER A 79 -18.27 13.71 30.64
C SER A 79 -17.32 13.93 29.46
N ASP A 80 -16.99 15.20 29.19
CA ASP A 80 -15.95 15.56 28.23
C ASP A 80 -14.58 14.96 28.59
N ALA A 81 -14.33 14.69 29.88
CA ALA A 81 -13.09 14.06 30.31
C ALA A 81 -12.99 12.60 29.84
N ASP A 82 -14.12 11.88 29.78
CA ASP A 82 -14.16 10.53 29.24
C ASP A 82 -13.88 10.55 27.73
N CYS A 83 -14.51 11.48 27.01
CA CYS A 83 -14.32 11.64 25.57
C CYS A 83 -12.92 12.11 25.19
N ALA A 84 -12.38 13.12 25.90
CA ALA A 84 -11.08 13.71 25.61
C ALA A 84 -9.89 12.75 25.78
N ALA A 85 -10.05 11.68 26.57
CA ALA A 85 -9.03 10.67 26.76
C ALA A 85 -9.01 9.58 25.67
N SER A 86 -10.01 9.56 24.78
CA SER A 86 -10.21 8.51 23.79
C SER A 86 -9.35 8.67 22.52
N GLU A 87 -9.07 7.57 21.84
CA GLU A 87 -8.47 7.59 20.49
C GLU A 87 -9.43 8.22 19.47
N ALA A 88 -10.75 8.10 19.64
CA ALA A 88 -11.74 8.79 18.83
C ALA A 88 -11.57 10.32 18.87
N CYS A 89 -11.38 10.91 20.07
CA CYS A 89 -11.03 12.31 20.22
C CYS A 89 -9.69 12.62 19.54
N ALA A 90 -8.65 11.83 19.85
CA ALA A 90 -7.31 12.07 19.30
C ALA A 90 -7.30 11.98 17.77
N ALA A 91 -8.04 11.08 17.15
CA ALA A 91 -8.02 10.86 15.70
C ALA A 91 -9.01 11.77 14.95
N ARG A 92 -10.24 11.91 15.46
CA ARG A 92 -11.37 12.51 14.72
C ARG A 92 -11.94 13.79 15.35
N GLY A 93 -11.50 14.13 16.57
CA GLY A 93 -12.02 15.28 17.30
C GLY A 93 -13.31 15.00 18.06
N GLU A 94 -13.72 13.75 18.28
CA GLU A 94 -14.91 13.42 19.10
C GLU A 94 -14.61 13.60 20.60
N CYS A 95 -14.30 14.82 21.02
CA CYS A 95 -13.73 15.13 22.33
C CYS A 95 -14.76 15.60 23.37
N SER A 96 -16.00 15.85 22.96
CA SER A 96 -17.03 16.41 23.83
C SER A 96 -18.20 15.44 24.03
N PHE A 97 -18.76 15.39 25.24
CA PHE A 97 -19.89 14.52 25.56
C PHE A 97 -21.21 15.17 25.12
N ASP A 98 -21.95 14.50 24.24
CA ASP A 98 -23.30 14.92 23.86
C ASP A 98 -24.35 14.26 24.78
N PRO A 99 -25.00 14.99 25.68
CA PRO A 99 -26.01 14.44 26.58
C PRO A 99 -27.31 14.02 25.88
N THR A 100 -27.55 14.49 24.64
CA THR A 100 -28.72 14.15 23.83
C THR A 100 -28.60 12.74 23.28
N TRP A 101 -27.42 12.41 22.76
CA TRP A 101 -27.11 11.11 22.14
C TRP A 101 -26.41 10.14 23.09
N LYS A 102 -25.93 10.64 24.24
CA LYS A 102 -25.12 9.91 25.22
C LYS A 102 -23.86 9.30 24.60
N ASP A 103 -23.17 10.10 23.81
CA ASP A 103 -22.02 9.66 23.03
C ASP A 103 -20.96 10.76 22.96
N CYS A 104 -19.74 10.37 22.61
CA CYS A 104 -18.68 11.32 22.31
C CYS A 104 -18.88 11.88 20.90
N ALA A 105 -18.75 13.19 20.75
CA ALA A 105 -19.08 13.88 19.52
C ALA A 105 -18.19 15.11 19.31
N VAL A 106 -18.19 15.59 18.07
CA VAL A 106 -17.71 16.93 17.74
C VAL A 106 -18.83 17.92 18.03
N LEU A 107 -18.65 18.80 19.01
CA LEU A 107 -19.60 19.83 19.42
C LEU A 107 -19.12 21.26 19.12
N GLY A 108 -17.83 21.45 18.82
CA GLY A 108 -17.27 22.77 18.52
C GLY A 108 -15.94 22.77 17.77
N PRO A 109 -15.39 23.96 17.47
CA PRO A 109 -14.09 24.09 16.80
C PRO A 109 -12.90 23.63 17.67
N GLU A 110 -13.01 23.69 18.99
CA GLU A 110 -12.00 23.19 19.93
C GLU A 110 -11.75 21.69 19.81
N ASP A 111 -12.80 20.92 19.58
CA ASP A 111 -12.78 19.48 19.33
C ASP A 111 -11.96 19.15 18.07
N CYS A 112 -12.22 19.90 16.99
CA CYS A 112 -11.46 19.77 15.75
C CYS A 112 -10.00 20.17 15.92
N ALA A 113 -9.73 21.25 16.66
CA ALA A 113 -8.38 21.69 16.97
C ALA A 113 -7.59 20.71 17.85
N ALA A 114 -8.27 19.88 18.66
CA ALA A 114 -7.65 18.86 19.49
C ALA A 114 -7.26 17.60 18.69
N SER A 115 -7.90 17.34 17.55
CA SER A 115 -7.61 16.18 16.71
C SER A 115 -6.18 16.19 16.16
N ARG A 116 -5.58 15.00 16.04
CA ARG A 116 -4.30 14.75 15.39
C ARG A 116 -4.34 15.20 13.93
N ARG A 117 -5.48 14.97 13.27
CA ARG A 117 -5.73 15.42 11.91
C ARG A 117 -5.51 16.94 11.79
N CYS A 118 -6.02 17.73 12.72
CA CYS A 118 -5.77 19.17 12.71
C CYS A 118 -4.35 19.53 13.18
N ARG A 119 -3.87 18.97 14.30
CA ARG A 119 -2.59 19.38 14.91
C ARG A 119 -1.35 18.94 14.13
N GLU A 120 -1.39 17.75 13.54
CA GLU A 120 -0.24 17.14 12.87
C GLU A 120 -0.34 17.25 11.34
N GLU A 121 -1.54 17.14 10.79
CA GLU A 121 -1.75 17.15 9.33
C GLU A 121 -2.28 18.51 8.83
N SER A 122 -2.72 19.40 9.73
CA SER A 122 -3.42 20.66 9.38
C SER A 122 -4.71 20.42 8.56
N LEU A 123 -5.34 19.27 8.72
CA LEU A 123 -6.58 18.88 8.05
C LEU A 123 -7.71 18.71 9.06
N GLY A 124 -8.94 19.09 8.71
CA GLY A 124 -10.05 18.91 9.63
C GLY A 124 -10.05 19.89 10.82
N CYS A 125 -9.60 21.13 10.64
CA CYS A 125 -9.57 22.14 11.71
C CYS A 125 -10.86 22.98 11.83
N GLU A 126 -11.76 22.88 10.85
CA GLU A 126 -13.00 23.64 10.80
C GLU A 126 -14.17 22.77 11.25
N PHE A 127 -14.88 23.21 12.28
CA PHE A 127 -16.14 22.61 12.70
C PHE A 127 -17.24 22.88 11.68
N ARG A 128 -17.95 21.83 11.26
CA ARG A 128 -19.15 21.98 10.43
C ARG A 128 -20.32 21.21 10.99
N GLU A 129 -21.48 21.85 10.93
CA GLU A 129 -22.77 21.25 11.21
C GLU A 129 -23.52 21.05 9.89
N ILE A 130 -23.87 19.81 9.57
CA ILE A 130 -24.57 19.45 8.34
C ILE A 130 -25.90 18.82 8.70
N GLU A 131 -26.98 19.52 8.36
CA GLU A 131 -28.32 18.94 8.40
C GLU A 131 -28.51 18.04 7.17
N ARG A 132 -28.71 16.73 7.40
CA ARG A 132 -29.09 15.77 6.36
C ARG A 132 -30.31 14.99 6.81
N ASP A 133 -31.26 14.79 5.90
CA ASP A 133 -32.35 13.87 6.16
C ASP A 133 -31.83 12.42 6.13
N ASP A 134 -32.20 11.62 7.12
CA ASP A 134 -32.01 10.17 7.05
C ASP A 134 -32.93 9.54 6.00
N VAL A 135 -32.80 8.23 5.76
CA VAL A 135 -33.65 7.51 4.79
C VAL A 135 -35.15 7.54 5.13
N HIS A 136 -35.53 8.09 6.29
CA HIS A 136 -36.91 8.27 6.74
C HIS A 136 -37.34 9.75 6.75
N GLY A 137 -36.55 10.67 6.20
CA GLY A 137 -36.88 12.10 6.15
C GLY A 137 -36.77 12.82 7.50
N ARG A 138 -36.01 12.26 8.45
CA ARG A 138 -35.73 12.93 9.72
C ARG A 138 -34.42 13.69 9.63
N ALA A 139 -34.45 14.96 9.99
CA ALA A 139 -33.25 15.79 10.10
C ALA A 139 -32.27 15.15 11.09
N GLN A 140 -31.12 14.71 10.58
CA GLN A 140 -29.94 14.38 11.35
C GLN A 140 -28.95 15.53 11.21
N VAL A 141 -28.47 15.99 12.35
CA VAL A 141 -27.36 16.93 12.43
C VAL A 141 -26.09 16.10 12.49
N ASN A 142 -25.30 16.08 11.42
CA ASN A 142 -23.97 15.50 11.43
C ASN A 142 -22.97 16.61 11.72
N ARG A 143 -22.20 16.46 12.80
CA ARG A 143 -21.16 17.40 13.20
C ARG A 143 -19.83 16.72 12.99
N ASP A 144 -18.97 17.33 12.19
CA ASP A 144 -17.66 16.76 11.90
C ASP A 144 -16.60 17.84 11.69
N CYS A 145 -15.37 17.36 11.62
CA CYS A 145 -14.19 18.16 11.40
C CYS A 145 -13.81 18.15 9.92
N HIS A 146 -13.81 19.34 9.31
CA HIS A 146 -13.54 19.60 7.91
C HIS A 146 -12.42 20.65 7.74
N GLY A 147 -12.01 20.95 6.51
CA GLY A 147 -11.15 22.12 6.27
C GLY A 147 -9.75 21.81 5.76
N ALA A 148 -9.63 20.96 4.73
CA ALA A 148 -8.47 21.10 3.86
C ALA A 148 -8.65 22.39 3.03
N THR A 149 -7.73 23.33 3.15
CA THR A 149 -7.63 24.52 2.29
C THR A 149 -6.36 24.41 1.47
N ASP A 150 -6.21 25.23 0.42
CA ASP A 150 -4.95 25.25 -0.34
C ASP A 150 -3.76 25.59 0.55
N ALA A 151 -3.96 26.48 1.54
CA ALA A 151 -2.92 26.87 2.48
C ALA A 151 -2.53 25.71 3.42
N THR A 152 -3.52 24.99 3.96
CA THR A 152 -3.22 23.88 4.87
C THR A 152 -2.65 22.68 4.14
N CYS A 153 -3.15 22.37 2.93
CA CYS A 153 -2.58 21.35 2.08
C CYS A 153 -1.14 21.69 1.69
N ALA A 154 -0.81 22.94 1.36
CA ALA A 154 0.53 23.31 0.95
C ALA A 154 1.59 23.13 2.06
N THR A 155 1.20 23.17 3.34
CA THR A 155 2.10 22.95 4.48
C THR A 155 2.04 21.53 5.04
N SER A 156 1.17 20.67 4.51
CA SER A 156 0.95 19.33 5.04
C SER A 156 2.05 18.34 4.64
N ARG A 157 2.16 17.24 5.38
CA ARG A 157 3.10 16.16 5.06
C ARG A 157 2.78 15.52 3.71
N GLU A 158 1.50 15.39 3.36
CA GLU A 158 1.03 14.85 2.08
C GLU A 158 1.44 15.71 0.88
N CYS A 159 1.58 17.03 1.07
CA CYS A 159 2.17 17.87 0.04
C CYS A 159 3.66 17.57 -0.16
N ALA A 160 4.42 17.52 0.94
CA ALA A 160 5.85 17.24 0.88
C ALA A 160 6.16 15.83 0.34
N SER A 161 5.42 14.80 0.77
CA SER A 161 5.66 13.42 0.35
C SER A 161 5.02 13.08 -0.99
N ASP A 162 3.74 13.43 -1.18
CA ASP A 162 2.92 12.91 -2.28
C ASP A 162 2.54 13.97 -3.32
N GLY A 163 2.89 15.25 -3.10
CA GLY A 163 2.51 16.36 -3.97
C GLY A 163 1.03 16.71 -3.89
N ARG A 164 0.34 16.36 -2.80
CA ARG A 164 -1.07 16.71 -2.58
C ARG A 164 -1.18 18.07 -1.88
N CYS A 165 -0.95 19.14 -2.62
CA CYS A 165 -0.74 20.48 -2.06
C CYS A 165 -1.94 21.44 -2.18
N ALA A 166 -3.09 21.03 -2.70
CA ALA A 166 -4.27 21.88 -2.79
C ALA A 166 -5.53 21.17 -2.35
N ALA A 167 -6.49 21.91 -1.83
CA ALA A 167 -7.78 21.39 -1.45
C ALA A 167 -8.60 21.02 -2.69
N ARG A 168 -9.26 19.87 -2.64
CA ARG A 168 -10.18 19.41 -3.67
C ARG A 168 -11.36 18.71 -3.03
N THR A 169 -12.55 19.12 -3.47
CA THR A 169 -13.79 18.41 -3.11
C THR A 169 -14.08 17.32 -4.13
N THR A 170 -14.27 16.09 -3.66
CA THR A 170 -14.73 14.94 -4.46
C THR A 170 -15.89 14.30 -3.70
N ASP A 171 -17.04 14.14 -4.35
CA ASP A 171 -18.26 13.54 -3.76
C ASP A 171 -18.70 14.17 -2.41
N GLY A 172 -18.42 15.47 -2.24
CA GLY A 172 -18.76 16.22 -1.03
C GLY A 172 -17.73 16.13 0.10
N GLU A 173 -16.65 15.38 -0.08
CA GLU A 173 -15.52 15.29 0.84
C GLU A 173 -14.36 16.19 0.36
N VAL A 174 -13.83 17.02 1.25
CA VAL A 174 -12.68 17.91 0.96
C VAL A 174 -11.39 17.22 1.41
N SER A 175 -10.46 17.03 0.49
CA SER A 175 -9.16 16.40 0.76
C SER A 175 -8.03 17.12 0.01
N CYS A 176 -6.79 16.88 0.43
CA CYS A 176 -5.64 17.40 -0.30
C CYS A 176 -5.36 16.58 -1.56
N ALA A 177 -5.06 17.28 -2.64
CA ALA A 177 -4.90 16.72 -3.97
C ALA A 177 -3.83 17.44 -4.80
N ALA A 178 -3.20 16.69 -5.70
CA ALA A 178 -2.36 17.22 -6.75
C ALA A 178 -3.22 17.78 -7.90
N THR A 179 -3.57 19.06 -7.84
CA THR A 179 -4.41 19.72 -8.87
C THR A 179 -3.61 20.29 -10.04
N ARG A 180 -2.28 20.41 -9.92
CA ARG A 180 -1.38 20.87 -10.99
C ARG A 180 -0.04 20.11 -10.98
N PRO A 181 0.65 19.98 -12.13
CA PRO A 181 1.93 19.27 -12.22
C PRO A 181 3.01 19.80 -11.26
N ALA A 182 2.99 21.09 -10.98
CA ALA A 182 3.97 21.69 -10.08
C ALA A 182 3.77 21.29 -8.60
N HIS A 183 2.63 20.71 -8.18
CA HIS A 183 2.56 20.09 -6.84
C HIS A 183 3.37 18.79 -6.78
N CYS A 184 3.37 18.02 -7.88
CA CYS A 184 4.09 16.75 -7.94
C CYS A 184 5.60 16.95 -8.08
N ARG A 185 6.04 17.95 -8.86
CA ARG A 185 7.47 18.14 -9.13
C ARG A 185 8.32 18.43 -7.90
N ASP A 186 7.74 19.03 -6.87
CA ASP A 186 8.44 19.39 -5.64
C ASP A 186 8.33 18.29 -4.56
N SER A 187 7.64 17.17 -4.84
CA SER A 187 7.38 16.12 -3.85
C SER A 187 8.46 15.03 -3.83
N GLU A 188 8.58 14.35 -2.68
CA GLU A 188 9.41 13.16 -2.54
C GLU A 188 9.01 12.06 -3.52
N ALA A 189 7.71 11.91 -3.79
CA ALA A 189 7.21 10.92 -4.75
C ALA A 189 7.75 11.14 -6.18
N CYS A 190 7.91 12.39 -6.63
CA CYS A 190 8.58 12.68 -7.90
C CYS A 190 10.06 12.33 -7.84
N ALA A 191 10.78 12.77 -6.80
CA ALA A 191 12.21 12.52 -6.66
C ALA A 191 12.55 11.01 -6.56
N VAL A 192 11.75 10.25 -5.82
CA VAL A 192 12.02 8.84 -5.56
C VAL A 192 11.46 7.95 -6.67
N PHE A 193 10.17 8.10 -6.99
CA PHE A 193 9.43 7.17 -7.85
C PHE A 193 9.19 7.71 -9.27
N GLY A 194 9.61 8.93 -9.59
CA GLY A 194 9.29 9.57 -10.87
C GLY A 194 7.83 10.01 -10.95
N ALA A 195 7.10 10.09 -9.84
CA ALA A 195 5.71 10.51 -9.84
C ALA A 195 5.57 12.04 -10.00
N CYS A 196 5.94 12.59 -11.16
CA CYS A 196 6.06 14.03 -11.39
C CYS A 196 4.85 14.67 -12.10
N THR A 197 3.88 13.85 -12.53
CA THR A 197 2.71 14.29 -13.31
C THR A 197 1.42 14.15 -12.49
N ALA A 198 0.67 15.26 -12.39
CA ALA A 198 -0.62 15.29 -11.67
C ALA A 198 -1.75 14.67 -12.51
N ARG A 199 -2.43 13.67 -11.96
CA ARG A 199 -3.60 13.02 -12.58
C ARG A 199 -4.61 12.62 -11.50
N ASN A 200 -5.87 13.02 -11.67
CA ASN A 200 -6.97 12.71 -10.75
C ASN A 200 -6.69 13.07 -9.28
N GLY A 201 -5.91 14.12 -9.01
CA GLY A 201 -5.60 14.55 -7.65
C GLY A 201 -4.43 13.79 -7.00
N ARG A 202 -3.74 12.93 -7.75
CA ARG A 202 -2.54 12.20 -7.29
C ARG A 202 -1.40 12.39 -8.28
N CYS A 203 -0.20 12.03 -7.86
CA CYS A 203 1.00 12.12 -8.69
C CYS A 203 1.37 10.74 -9.25
N PHE A 204 1.73 10.71 -10.53
CA PHE A 204 2.12 9.52 -11.29
C PHE A 204 3.28 9.85 -12.23
N PRO A 205 4.07 8.86 -12.67
CA PRO A 205 4.97 9.05 -13.80
C PRO A 205 4.13 9.25 -15.06
N GLY A 206 4.35 10.37 -15.74
CA GLY A 206 3.65 10.75 -16.98
C GLY A 206 4.52 10.61 -18.23
N SER A 207 5.83 10.47 -18.05
CA SER A 207 6.80 10.33 -19.14
C SER A 207 7.93 9.37 -18.74
N GLU A 208 8.68 8.88 -19.72
CA GLU A 208 9.92 8.15 -19.44
C GLU A 208 10.98 9.05 -18.80
N ASP A 209 10.97 10.36 -19.08
CA ASP A 209 11.90 11.29 -18.44
C ASP A 209 11.63 11.40 -16.93
N ASP A 210 10.35 11.33 -16.53
CA ASP A 210 9.97 11.28 -15.11
C ASP A 210 10.61 10.05 -14.45
N CYS A 211 10.60 8.89 -15.13
CA CYS A 211 11.24 7.67 -14.65
C CYS A 211 12.76 7.78 -14.64
N ARG A 212 13.39 8.27 -15.72
CA ARG A 212 14.86 8.42 -15.83
C ARG A 212 15.44 9.38 -14.79
N ALA A 213 14.70 10.42 -14.42
CA ALA A 213 15.15 11.39 -13.42
C ALA A 213 15.01 10.89 -11.96
N SER A 214 14.39 9.73 -11.73
CA SER A 214 14.04 9.23 -10.40
C SER A 214 15.15 8.42 -9.71
N GLN A 215 15.04 8.29 -8.39
CA GLN A 215 15.91 7.39 -7.63
C GLN A 215 15.65 5.91 -7.95
N VAL A 216 14.41 5.52 -8.29
CA VAL A 216 14.13 4.14 -8.70
C VAL A 216 14.84 3.76 -10.00
N CYS A 217 15.06 4.70 -10.93
CA CYS A 217 15.91 4.44 -12.09
C CYS A 217 17.38 4.30 -11.69
N SER A 218 17.93 5.27 -10.96
CA SER A 218 19.37 5.26 -10.62
C SER A 218 19.79 4.17 -9.63
N ARG A 219 18.88 3.66 -8.80
CA ARG A 219 19.18 2.61 -7.79
C ARG A 219 18.62 1.24 -8.11
N LEU A 220 17.45 1.17 -8.75
CA LEU A 220 16.73 -0.09 -9.00
C LEU A 220 16.58 -0.39 -10.50
N LEU A 221 17.14 0.44 -11.38
CA LEU A 221 17.10 0.29 -12.84
C LEU A 221 15.68 0.29 -13.43
N LEU A 222 14.72 0.91 -12.72
CA LEU A 222 13.33 1.09 -13.16
C LEU A 222 13.20 2.41 -13.95
N CYS A 223 13.64 2.43 -15.20
CA CYS A 223 13.80 3.66 -15.98
C CYS A 223 12.74 3.87 -17.08
N GLU A 224 11.83 2.92 -17.29
CA GLU A 224 10.83 2.98 -18.35
C GLU A 224 9.42 3.18 -17.80
N LEU A 225 8.60 3.96 -18.51
CA LEU A 225 7.21 4.18 -18.14
C LEU A 225 6.37 2.96 -18.55
N HIS A 226 5.87 2.22 -17.56
CA HIS A 226 4.99 1.08 -17.80
C HIS A 226 3.52 1.42 -17.54
N ARG A 227 2.65 0.88 -18.38
CA ARG A 227 1.19 0.95 -18.22
C ARG A 227 0.70 -0.38 -17.67
N GLY A 228 0.09 -0.34 -16.49
CA GLY A 228 -0.58 -1.49 -15.88
C GLY A 228 -1.68 -2.05 -16.78
N ILE A 229 -2.00 -3.33 -16.55
CA ILE A 229 -2.93 -4.15 -17.34
C ILE A 229 -4.36 -3.58 -17.34
N ASP A 230 -4.69 -2.76 -16.34
CA ASP A 230 -5.97 -2.07 -16.17
C ASP A 230 -5.99 -0.63 -16.74
N GLY A 231 -4.87 -0.13 -17.30
CA GLY A 231 -4.73 1.22 -17.82
C GLY A 231 -4.78 2.33 -16.75
N LEU A 232 -4.86 1.94 -15.47
CA LEU A 232 -4.99 2.83 -14.32
C LEU A 232 -3.67 2.97 -13.55
N GLY A 233 -2.83 1.94 -13.56
CA GLY A 233 -1.47 1.99 -13.01
C GLY A 233 -0.47 2.60 -14.01
N LEU A 234 0.14 3.73 -13.68
CA LEU A 234 1.37 4.20 -14.31
C LEU A 234 2.50 4.04 -13.30
N SER A 235 3.54 3.29 -13.64
CA SER A 235 4.69 3.08 -12.77
C SER A 235 5.98 2.99 -13.58
N CYS A 236 7.09 3.35 -12.95
CA CYS A 236 8.40 3.09 -13.52
C CYS A 236 8.72 1.60 -13.35
N ALA A 237 9.19 0.97 -14.41
CA ALA A 237 9.49 -0.45 -14.46
C ALA A 237 10.89 -0.66 -15.07
N PRO A 238 11.49 -1.84 -14.87
CA PRO A 238 12.66 -2.19 -15.65
C PRO A 238 12.21 -2.37 -17.09
N ARG A 239 13.16 -2.27 -18.03
CA ARG A 239 12.91 -2.68 -19.40
C ARG A 239 12.38 -4.11 -19.40
N GLN A 240 11.21 -4.34 -19.98
CA GLN A 240 10.58 -5.65 -19.99
C GLN A 240 11.50 -6.62 -20.75
N PRO A 241 11.98 -7.73 -20.13
CA PRO A 241 12.70 -8.76 -20.86
C PRO A 241 11.72 -9.40 -21.86
N GLY A 242 11.86 -9.06 -23.14
CA GLY A 242 10.94 -9.50 -24.20
C GLY A 242 10.53 -8.43 -25.19
N GLU A 243 10.74 -7.13 -24.90
CA GLU A 243 10.89 -6.12 -25.96
C GLU A 243 12.33 -6.20 -26.47
N SER A 244 12.48 -7.21 -27.33
CA SER A 244 13.66 -7.60 -28.10
C SER A 244 14.52 -6.40 -28.51
N ALA A 245 15.83 -6.48 -28.27
CA ALA A 245 16.82 -5.50 -28.73
C ALA A 245 16.54 -5.11 -30.18
N ASP A 246 16.23 -3.83 -30.42
CA ASP A 246 15.60 -3.33 -31.66
C ASP A 246 16.36 -3.71 -32.94
N THR A 247 17.67 -4.01 -32.85
CA THR A 247 18.47 -4.62 -33.91
C THR A 247 19.66 -5.42 -33.36
N ALA A 248 20.30 -6.22 -34.21
CA ALA A 248 21.61 -6.82 -33.89
C ALA A 248 22.65 -5.76 -33.52
N ASP A 249 22.58 -4.57 -34.13
CA ASP A 249 23.51 -3.48 -33.92
C ASP A 249 23.42 -2.90 -32.50
N ASP A 250 22.21 -2.79 -31.93
CA ASP A 250 22.00 -2.32 -30.55
C ASP A 250 22.52 -3.31 -29.51
N LEU A 251 22.45 -4.61 -29.82
CA LEU A 251 23.00 -5.66 -28.97
C LEU A 251 24.53 -5.67 -29.02
N VAL A 252 25.11 -5.57 -30.22
CA VAL A 252 26.56 -5.52 -30.43
C VAL A 252 27.18 -4.27 -29.81
N ALA A 253 26.49 -3.13 -29.83
CA ALA A 253 26.96 -1.89 -29.19
C ALA A 253 27.18 -2.00 -27.68
N ARG A 254 26.55 -2.99 -27.03
CA ARG A 254 26.62 -3.23 -25.57
C ARG A 254 27.49 -4.43 -25.21
N LEU A 255 28.06 -5.13 -26.20
CA LEU A 255 28.97 -6.25 -26.00
C LEU A 255 30.41 -5.78 -26.07
N GLU A 256 31.18 -6.07 -25.03
CA GLU A 256 32.62 -5.94 -25.04
C GLU A 256 33.26 -7.33 -24.89
N VAL A 257 34.25 -7.62 -25.73
CA VAL A 257 35.12 -8.79 -25.52
C VAL A 257 35.72 -8.64 -24.13
N VAL A 258 35.74 -9.73 -23.35
CA VAL A 258 36.08 -9.81 -21.92
C VAL A 258 34.95 -9.67 -20.90
N MET A 259 33.70 -9.42 -21.32
CA MET A 259 32.55 -9.50 -20.42
C MET A 259 32.35 -10.93 -19.87
N ALA A 260 31.97 -11.04 -18.60
CA ALA A 260 31.58 -12.31 -18.00
C ALA A 260 30.14 -12.70 -18.40
N ALA A 261 29.86 -13.99 -18.48
CA ALA A 261 28.57 -14.51 -18.96
C ALA A 261 27.37 -14.05 -18.11
N ASP A 262 27.54 -13.97 -16.80
CA ASP A 262 26.55 -13.44 -15.84
C ASP A 262 26.26 -11.96 -16.07
N ALA A 263 27.30 -11.15 -16.35
CA ALA A 263 27.13 -9.75 -16.71
C ALA A 263 26.34 -9.61 -18.02
N VAL A 264 26.62 -10.43 -19.02
CA VAL A 264 25.85 -10.45 -20.28
C VAL A 264 24.39 -10.87 -20.02
N GLN A 265 24.15 -11.91 -19.23
CA GLN A 265 22.80 -12.35 -18.85
C GLN A 265 22.03 -11.29 -18.05
N SER A 266 22.71 -10.48 -17.24
CA SER A 266 22.07 -9.37 -16.53
C SER A 266 21.52 -8.28 -17.47
N PHE A 267 22.09 -8.15 -18.68
CA PHE A 267 21.64 -7.20 -19.68
C PHE A 267 20.60 -7.75 -20.64
N PHE A 268 20.70 -9.05 -20.97
CA PHE A 268 19.91 -9.68 -22.05
C PHE A 268 18.98 -10.78 -21.58
N GLY A 269 18.99 -11.11 -20.29
CA GLY A 269 18.29 -12.27 -19.73
C GLY A 269 19.03 -13.60 -19.97
N GLU A 270 18.35 -14.68 -19.59
CA GLU A 270 18.81 -16.03 -19.87
C GLU A 270 18.84 -16.31 -21.38
N PRO A 271 19.84 -17.02 -21.90
CA PRO A 271 19.91 -17.37 -23.31
C PRO A 271 18.80 -18.33 -23.73
N ASP A 272 18.29 -18.16 -24.95
CA ASP A 272 17.25 -19.03 -25.53
C ASP A 272 17.75 -20.46 -25.76
N ILE A 273 19.02 -20.59 -26.17
CA ILE A 273 19.67 -21.88 -26.39
C ILE A 273 21.10 -21.81 -25.86
N VAL A 274 21.50 -22.88 -25.17
CA VAL A 274 22.84 -23.05 -24.66
C VAL A 274 23.49 -24.22 -25.43
N GLY A 275 24.58 -23.95 -26.15
CA GLY A 275 25.16 -24.87 -27.12
C GLY A 275 26.67 -25.11 -26.94
N LEU A 276 27.14 -26.22 -27.51
CA LEU A 276 28.56 -26.59 -27.59
C LEU A 276 29.12 -26.12 -28.93
N VAL A 277 30.29 -25.49 -28.94
CA VAL A 277 30.99 -25.16 -30.20
C VAL A 277 31.43 -26.47 -30.88
N ASP A 278 30.95 -26.71 -32.10
CA ASP A 278 31.45 -27.80 -32.94
C ASP A 278 32.95 -27.60 -33.19
N GLY A 279 33.76 -28.50 -32.64
CA GLY A 279 35.23 -28.47 -32.79
C GLY A 279 36.01 -28.04 -31.55
N ALA A 280 35.36 -27.72 -30.42
CA ALA A 280 36.05 -27.60 -29.12
C ALA A 280 36.57 -28.97 -28.67
N SER A 281 37.76 -29.31 -29.16
CA SER A 281 38.49 -30.51 -28.79
C SER A 281 38.93 -30.42 -27.31
N ASN A 282 38.31 -31.27 -26.48
CA ASN A 282 38.85 -31.80 -25.22
C ASN A 282 39.23 -30.83 -24.08
N LEU A 283 38.72 -29.60 -24.03
CA LEU A 283 38.80 -28.76 -22.82
C LEU A 283 37.49 -28.83 -22.03
N GLY A 284 37.40 -29.78 -21.09
CA GLY A 284 36.32 -29.81 -20.10
C GLY A 284 36.49 -28.70 -19.07
N CYS A 285 35.39 -28.12 -18.57
CA CYS A 285 35.46 -27.28 -17.37
C CYS A 285 35.28 -28.17 -16.14
N GLU A 286 36.04 -27.87 -15.09
CA GLU A 286 35.97 -28.55 -13.81
C GLU A 286 34.79 -27.96 -13.04
N LEU A 287 33.65 -28.67 -13.00
CA LEU A 287 32.54 -28.33 -12.12
C LEU A 287 32.76 -29.07 -10.79
N GLU A 288 33.04 -28.32 -9.73
CA GLU A 288 33.12 -28.84 -8.37
C GLU A 288 31.74 -28.67 -7.71
N HIS A 289 31.00 -29.77 -7.58
CA HIS A 289 29.77 -29.84 -6.79
C HIS A 289 29.92 -31.00 -5.81
N ASP A 290 29.76 -30.72 -4.51
CA ASP A 290 29.89 -31.70 -3.42
C ASP A 290 31.17 -32.56 -3.45
N GLY A 291 32.31 -31.97 -3.82
CA GLY A 291 33.62 -32.63 -3.80
C GLY A 291 33.83 -33.70 -4.87
N ILE A 292 32.93 -33.83 -5.85
CA ILE A 292 33.07 -34.72 -7.00
C ILE A 292 33.48 -33.92 -8.23
N ARG A 293 34.69 -34.18 -8.74
CA ARG A 293 35.18 -33.59 -10.00
C ARG A 293 34.57 -34.33 -11.19
N SER A 294 33.66 -33.69 -11.91
CA SER A 294 33.11 -34.22 -13.16
C SER A 294 33.70 -33.49 -14.37
N PHE A 295 34.13 -34.24 -15.38
CA PHE A 295 34.53 -33.67 -16.67
C PHE A 295 33.32 -33.67 -17.60
N THR A 296 32.57 -32.57 -17.59
CA THR A 296 31.43 -32.37 -18.51
C THR A 296 31.84 -31.37 -19.59
N ARG A 297 31.40 -31.57 -20.84
CA ARG A 297 31.59 -30.55 -21.87
C ARG A 297 30.70 -29.35 -21.52
N CYS A 298 31.31 -28.22 -21.18
CA CYS A 298 30.53 -27.02 -20.92
C CYS A 298 30.09 -26.40 -22.24
N PRO A 299 28.81 -26.05 -22.37
CA PRO A 299 28.36 -25.25 -23.48
C PRO A 299 29.06 -23.88 -23.39
N THR A 300 29.88 -23.57 -24.39
CA THR A 300 30.63 -22.32 -24.48
C THR A 300 29.90 -21.29 -25.34
N SER A 301 28.74 -21.62 -25.89
CA SER A 301 27.98 -20.73 -26.76
C SER A 301 26.60 -20.46 -26.19
N HIS A 302 26.27 -19.18 -26.05
CA HIS A 302 24.89 -18.74 -25.76
C HIS A 302 24.26 -18.21 -27.04
N TYR A 303 23.00 -18.56 -27.27
CA TYR A 303 22.25 -18.08 -28.40
C TYR A 303 21.08 -17.24 -27.91
N TYR A 304 20.94 -16.05 -28.49
CA TYR A 304 19.83 -15.14 -28.25
C TYR A 304 19.08 -14.89 -29.56
N ARG A 305 17.76 -14.89 -29.51
CA ARG A 305 16.89 -14.60 -30.64
C ARG A 305 16.64 -13.10 -30.74
N LEU A 306 16.92 -12.54 -31.91
CA LEU A 306 16.69 -11.14 -32.23
C LEU A 306 15.25 -10.93 -32.70
N VAL A 307 14.78 -9.66 -32.70
CA VAL A 307 13.45 -9.28 -33.23
C VAL A 307 13.28 -9.73 -34.68
N SER A 308 14.35 -9.67 -35.47
CA SER A 308 14.36 -10.07 -36.89
C SER A 308 14.07 -11.56 -37.10
N GLY A 309 14.10 -12.37 -36.03
CA GLY A 309 14.02 -13.82 -36.08
C GLY A 309 15.37 -14.51 -36.23
N ASP A 310 16.43 -13.76 -36.54
CA ASP A 310 17.82 -14.25 -36.57
C ASP A 310 18.32 -14.60 -35.17
N LEU A 311 19.33 -15.46 -35.10
CA LEU A 311 20.05 -15.75 -33.87
C LEU A 311 21.38 -15.02 -33.86
N ILE A 312 21.78 -14.52 -32.69
CA ILE A 312 23.17 -14.20 -32.38
C ILE A 312 23.76 -15.32 -31.53
N ARG A 313 24.98 -15.75 -31.85
CA ARG A 313 25.77 -16.65 -31.02
C ARG A 313 26.86 -15.86 -30.32
N LEU A 314 26.99 -16.04 -29.02
CA LEU A 314 28.04 -15.48 -28.17
C LEU A 314 28.92 -16.62 -27.70
N ASP A 315 30.21 -16.58 -28.03
CA ASP A 315 31.16 -17.63 -27.69
C ASP A 315 32.06 -17.18 -26.52
N TYR A 316 32.03 -17.97 -25.45
CA TYR A 316 32.74 -17.76 -24.21
C TYR A 316 33.93 -18.71 -24.10
N SER A 317 34.99 -18.26 -23.44
CA SER A 317 36.06 -19.16 -23.01
C SER A 317 35.57 -20.11 -21.90
N PRO A 318 36.31 -21.20 -21.62
CA PRO A 318 35.99 -22.13 -20.52
C PRO A 318 35.84 -21.47 -19.13
N ARG A 319 36.35 -20.25 -18.97
CA ARG A 319 36.23 -19.44 -17.75
C ARG A 319 35.03 -18.48 -17.75
N GLY A 320 34.10 -18.63 -18.70
CA GLY A 320 32.87 -17.80 -18.78
C GLY A 320 33.08 -16.39 -19.31
N VAL A 321 34.20 -16.13 -20.00
CA VAL A 321 34.55 -14.80 -20.54
C VAL A 321 34.27 -14.74 -22.03
N LEU A 322 33.47 -13.76 -22.48
CA LEU A 322 33.07 -13.53 -23.87
C LEU A 322 34.29 -13.27 -24.75
N ARG A 323 34.41 -14.00 -25.86
CA ARG A 323 35.53 -13.93 -26.81
C ARG A 323 35.12 -13.34 -28.15
N GLU A 324 33.99 -13.80 -28.67
CA GLU A 324 33.47 -13.40 -29.96
C GLU A 324 31.96 -13.54 -30.00
N TRP A 325 31.34 -12.93 -31.00
CA TRP A 325 29.92 -13.13 -31.29
C TRP A 325 29.68 -13.06 -32.80
N VAL A 326 28.63 -13.74 -33.25
CA VAL A 326 28.23 -13.80 -34.66
C VAL A 326 26.73 -13.64 -34.77
N VAL A 327 26.29 -12.67 -35.57
CA VAL A 327 24.88 -12.40 -35.87
C VAL A 327 24.45 -13.19 -37.11
N GLY A 328 23.20 -13.64 -37.14
CA GLY A 328 22.63 -14.33 -38.31
C GLY A 328 23.05 -15.80 -38.42
N VAL A 329 23.30 -16.45 -37.28
CA VAL A 329 23.67 -17.87 -37.28
C VAL A 329 22.43 -18.76 -37.41
N PRO A 330 22.55 -19.94 -38.06
CA PRO A 330 21.48 -20.93 -38.04
C PRO A 330 21.29 -21.50 -36.63
N SER A 331 20.06 -21.96 -36.34
CA SER A 331 19.75 -22.65 -35.08
C SER A 331 20.63 -23.90 -34.90
N PRO A 332 21.29 -24.06 -33.74
CA PRO A 332 22.09 -25.26 -33.43
C PRO A 332 21.21 -26.50 -33.22
N LEU A 333 19.94 -26.29 -32.87
CA LEU A 333 18.89 -27.29 -32.99
C LEU A 333 18.52 -27.32 -34.48
N GLY A 334 19.19 -28.17 -35.27
CA GLY A 334 18.94 -28.30 -36.71
C GLY A 334 17.45 -28.41 -37.02
N ARG A 335 17.02 -27.97 -38.22
CA ARG A 335 15.60 -27.91 -38.64
C ARG A 335 14.81 -29.14 -38.16
N ALA A 336 14.12 -29.00 -37.03
CA ALA A 336 13.07 -29.92 -36.65
C ALA A 336 11.90 -29.61 -37.58
N ASN A 337 11.53 -30.59 -38.41
CA ASN A 337 10.20 -30.64 -39.01
C ASN A 337 9.16 -30.86 -37.90
#